data_AF-A0ABD5IGX0-F1
#
_entry.id   AF-A0ABD5IGX0-F1
#
_cell.length_a   1.000
_cell.length_b   1.000
_cell.length_c   1.000
_cell.angle_alpha   90.00
_cell.angle_beta   90.00
_cell.angle_gamma   90.00
#
_symmetry.space_group_name_H-M   'P 1'
#
loop_
_entity.id
_entity.type
_entity.pdbx_description
1 polymer ?
#
loop_
_entity_poly.entity_id
_entity_poly.type
_entity_poly.pdbx_seq_one_letter_code
_entity_poly.pdbx_strand_id
1 'polypeptide(L)'
;MPDLELMPLQSAEFYKTAERVVFKEYKCNCKKGWKGEDRFIVYKADQNGIIEVVNNEVSNNNVEELIALASSFLTDKVLISGGHTVVNLDDRFSVSSEVEKSAQFCIDYIAESIRQLNVQPDFLMEINDFYMEKSNGSEIDGANEFRKIATSPYIIPEKINDYILASNQRHGIDINTFYVSEKNMADRFKRHIKNRMDKEAYFQRQDGNVKMTVGEHRFDIIKENKPTCAAGNAATFRAIRYRISSNKVFDNYTSHIGVFPLCSRVNVLNGYRAAATFYDNFSLPSLLVFFGRSCFE
;
A
#
# COMPACT_ATOMS: atom_id res chain seq x y z
N MET A 1 -9.53 1.14 -16.42
CA MET A 1 -9.53 2.02 -15.24
C MET A 1 -8.08 2.32 -14.87
N PRO A 2 -7.77 3.54 -14.40
CA PRO A 2 -6.45 3.84 -13.86
C PRO A 2 -6.18 2.94 -12.64
N ASP A 3 -4.92 2.63 -12.39
CA ASP A 3 -4.55 1.75 -11.26
C ASP A 3 -4.62 2.50 -9.93
N LEU A 4 -4.39 3.82 -9.96
CA LEU A 4 -4.62 4.73 -8.84
C LEU A 4 -5.89 5.52 -9.13
N GLU A 5 -6.86 5.46 -8.23
CA GLU A 5 -8.15 6.11 -8.36
C GLU A 5 -8.27 7.25 -7.35
N LEU A 6 -8.82 8.39 -7.78
CA LEU A 6 -9.00 9.54 -6.91
C LEU A 6 -9.98 9.19 -5.78
N MET A 7 -9.61 9.54 -4.56
CA MET A 7 -10.39 9.30 -3.35
C MET A 7 -10.80 10.64 -2.74
N PRO A 8 -11.89 11.28 -3.21
CA PRO A 8 -12.24 12.64 -2.80
C PRO A 8 -12.55 12.72 -1.31
N LEU A 9 -12.10 13.81 -0.67
CA LEU A 9 -12.47 14.16 0.69
C LEU A 9 -13.98 14.39 0.81
N GLN A 10 -14.53 14.06 1.97
CA GLN A 10 -15.96 14.11 2.25
C GLN A 10 -16.29 15.14 3.32
N SER A 11 -17.52 15.64 3.28
CA SER A 11 -18.03 16.54 4.32
C SER A 11 -18.50 15.76 5.54
N ALA A 12 -18.54 16.43 6.70
CA ALA A 12 -19.10 15.84 7.92
C ALA A 12 -20.58 15.39 7.73
N GLU A 13 -21.33 16.02 6.84
CA GLU A 13 -22.72 15.64 6.55
C GLU A 13 -22.84 14.36 5.71
N PHE A 14 -21.85 14.12 4.83
CA PHE A 14 -21.78 12.87 4.08
C PHE A 14 -21.70 11.66 5.02
N TYR A 15 -20.83 11.69 6.04
CA TYR A 15 -20.66 10.56 6.98
C TYR A 15 -21.89 10.27 7.85
N LYS A 16 -22.77 11.26 8.07
CA LYS A 16 -24.03 11.07 8.80
C LYS A 16 -25.12 10.39 7.97
N THR A 17 -25.09 10.59 6.66
CA THR A 17 -26.19 10.21 5.75
C THR A 17 -25.84 9.03 4.85
N ALA A 18 -24.55 8.84 4.55
CA ALA A 18 -24.09 7.75 3.71
C ALA A 18 -24.25 6.40 4.41
N GLU A 19 -24.55 5.36 3.62
CA GLU A 19 -24.65 3.99 4.10
C GLU A 19 -23.35 3.57 4.80
N ARG A 20 -23.41 3.20 6.08
CA ARG A 20 -22.22 2.82 6.86
C ARG A 20 -21.91 1.33 6.73
N VAL A 21 -22.95 0.51 6.70
CA VAL A 21 -22.85 -0.95 6.80
C VAL A 21 -23.23 -1.58 5.46
N VAL A 22 -22.28 -2.24 4.81
CA VAL A 22 -22.51 -2.98 3.56
C VAL A 22 -22.93 -4.42 3.86
N PHE A 23 -22.32 -5.06 4.87
CA PHE A 23 -22.65 -6.43 5.27
C PHE A 23 -22.45 -6.64 6.78
N LYS A 24 -23.56 -6.73 7.52
CA LYS A 24 -23.57 -6.82 9.00
C LYS A 24 -22.89 -8.06 9.58
N GLU A 25 -22.86 -9.18 8.86
CA GLU A 25 -22.22 -10.43 9.34
C GLU A 25 -20.71 -10.47 9.03
N TYR A 26 -20.17 -9.42 8.41
CA TYR A 26 -18.74 -9.31 8.15
C TYR A 26 -17.96 -9.28 9.46
N LYS A 27 -16.81 -9.93 9.48
CA LYS A 27 -15.83 -9.81 10.57
C LYS A 27 -14.57 -9.17 10.02
N CYS A 28 -14.31 -7.94 10.44
CA CYS A 28 -13.04 -7.29 10.14
C CYS A 28 -11.89 -8.05 10.81
N ASN A 29 -11.04 -8.70 10.00
CA ASN A 29 -9.88 -9.48 10.44
C ASN A 29 -8.63 -8.62 10.69
N CYS A 30 -8.68 -7.30 10.46
CA CYS A 30 -7.57 -6.36 10.69
C CYS A 30 -7.33 -5.97 12.15
N LYS A 31 -7.69 -6.82 13.12
CA LYS A 31 -7.47 -6.57 14.55
C LYS A 31 -6.16 -7.16 15.08
N LYS A 32 -5.17 -7.41 14.21
CA LYS A 32 -3.84 -7.84 14.66
C LYS A 32 -3.16 -6.65 15.33
N GLY A 33 -3.27 -6.60 16.66
CA GLY A 33 -2.63 -5.56 17.48
C GLY A 33 -1.12 -5.62 17.36
N TRP A 34 -0.48 -4.45 17.50
CA TRP A 34 0.96 -4.34 17.65
C TRP A 34 1.40 -5.14 18.88
N LYS A 35 2.34 -6.06 18.70
CA LYS A 35 2.97 -6.80 19.79
C LYS A 35 4.42 -6.34 19.93
N GLY A 36 4.79 -5.95 21.15
CA GLY A 36 6.15 -5.92 21.72
C GLY A 36 7.26 -5.24 20.92
N GLU A 37 7.76 -4.13 21.49
CA GLU A 37 8.87 -3.26 21.02
C GLU A 37 8.67 -2.68 19.62
N ASP A 38 8.06 -1.50 19.59
CA ASP A 38 7.81 -0.74 18.36
C ASP A 38 9.14 -0.22 17.81
N ARG A 39 9.59 -0.84 16.71
CA ARG A 39 10.77 -0.42 15.95
C ARG A 39 10.35 0.41 14.76
N PHE A 40 11.07 1.50 14.51
CA PHE A 40 11.05 2.25 13.26
C PHE A 40 12.17 1.72 12.38
N ILE A 41 11.80 0.96 11.34
CA ILE A 41 12.77 0.38 10.39
C ILE A 41 12.51 0.96 9.01
N VAL A 42 13.57 1.46 8.38
CA VAL A 42 13.50 2.01 7.03
C VAL A 42 14.46 1.26 6.13
N TYR A 43 13.93 0.78 5.00
CA TYR A 43 14.73 0.26 3.89
C TYR A 43 14.73 1.27 2.75
N LYS A 44 15.93 1.52 2.21
CA LYS A 44 16.12 2.22 0.94
C LYS A 44 16.11 1.18 -0.17
N ALA A 45 15.23 1.34 -1.16
CA ALA A 45 15.12 0.45 -2.31
C ALA A 45 15.23 1.25 -3.61
N ASP A 46 16.20 0.89 -4.45
CA ASP A 46 16.39 1.45 -5.79
C ASP A 46 16.91 0.38 -6.78
N GLN A 47 17.31 0.80 -7.97
CA GLN A 47 17.87 -0.09 -9.00
C GLN A 47 19.13 -0.85 -8.56
N ASN A 48 19.85 -0.38 -7.52
CA ASN A 48 21.04 -1.03 -6.99
C ASN A 48 20.71 -2.08 -5.91
N GLY A 49 19.44 -2.18 -5.51
CA GLY A 49 18.97 -3.16 -4.54
C GLY A 49 18.27 -2.53 -3.34
N ILE A 50 18.24 -3.29 -2.24
CA ILE A 50 17.51 -2.94 -1.02
C ILE A 50 18.49 -2.99 0.15
N ILE A 51 18.59 -1.89 0.89
CA ILE A 51 19.46 -1.78 2.07
C ILE A 51 18.66 -1.25 3.27
N GLU A 52 18.90 -1.82 4.45
CA GLU A 52 18.41 -1.26 5.71
C GLU A 52 19.22 -0.01 6.04
N VAL A 53 18.56 1.11 6.32
CA VAL A 53 19.22 2.39 6.61
C VAL A 53 18.89 2.94 8.00
N VAL A 54 17.75 2.54 8.56
CA VAL A 54 17.33 2.89 9.92
C VAL A 54 16.76 1.66 10.60
N ASN A 55 17.10 1.47 11.87
CA ASN A 55 16.53 0.46 12.73
C ASN A 55 16.61 0.95 14.18
N ASN A 56 15.64 1.77 14.56
CA ASN A 56 15.59 2.49 15.83
C ASN A 56 14.29 2.16 16.58
N GLU A 57 14.16 2.62 17.81
CA GLU A 57 12.87 2.65 18.50
C GLU A 57 11.97 3.71 17.86
N VAL A 58 10.65 3.50 17.93
CA VAL A 58 9.69 4.52 17.51
C VAL A 58 9.78 5.73 18.44
N SER A 59 9.86 6.93 17.85
CA SER A 59 9.95 8.19 18.56
C SER A 59 9.21 9.30 17.82
N ASN A 60 8.97 10.42 18.50
CA ASN A 60 8.35 11.59 17.89
C ASN A 60 9.21 12.21 16.75
N ASN A 61 10.49 11.86 16.66
CA ASN A 61 11.40 12.41 15.65
C ASN A 61 11.41 11.59 14.35
N ASN A 62 10.67 10.48 14.25
CA ASN A 62 10.75 9.61 13.08
C ASN A 62 10.29 10.31 11.77
N VAL A 63 9.41 11.31 11.84
CA VAL A 63 9.05 12.12 10.66
C VAL A 63 10.25 12.93 10.18
N GLU A 64 10.96 13.60 11.08
CA GLU A 64 12.17 14.40 10.74
C GLU A 64 13.30 13.50 10.21
N GLU A 65 13.49 12.34 10.83
CA GLU A 65 14.44 11.32 10.36
C GLU A 65 14.13 10.87 8.93
N LEU A 66 12.84 10.64 8.62
CA LEU A 66 12.42 10.27 7.28
C LEU A 66 12.58 11.41 6.26
N ILE A 67 12.29 12.65 6.66
CA ILE A 67 12.51 13.85 5.83
C ILE A 67 14.00 14.00 5.47
N ALA A 68 14.90 13.81 6.43
CA ALA A 68 16.33 13.87 6.20
C ALA A 68 16.79 12.82 5.18
N LEU A 69 16.31 11.58 5.31
CA LEU A 69 16.59 10.51 4.33
C LEU A 69 16.05 10.87 2.94
N ALA A 70 14.79 11.33 2.88
CA ALA A 70 14.11 11.66 1.64
C ALA A 70 14.80 12.75 0.84
N SER A 71 15.31 13.79 1.51
CA SER A 71 15.96 14.95 0.90
C SER A 71 17.14 14.61 -0.04
N SER A 72 17.80 13.48 0.19
CA SER A 72 18.98 13.03 -0.55
C SER A 72 18.71 11.92 -1.56
N PHE A 73 17.48 11.39 -1.57
CA PHE A 73 17.18 10.14 -2.26
C PHE A 73 15.93 10.18 -3.14
N LEU A 74 14.93 10.96 -2.75
CA LEU A 74 13.67 11.06 -3.47
C LEU A 74 13.68 12.28 -4.40
N THR A 75 12.83 12.22 -5.41
CA THR A 75 12.61 13.27 -6.42
C THR A 75 11.37 14.09 -6.10
N ASP A 76 11.07 15.14 -6.88
CA ASP A 76 9.95 16.05 -6.61
C ASP A 76 8.56 15.42 -6.77
N LYS A 77 8.44 14.30 -7.52
CA LYS A 77 7.15 13.63 -7.75
C LYS A 77 7.03 12.37 -6.91
N VAL A 78 6.65 12.56 -5.65
CA VAL A 78 6.54 11.53 -4.62
C VAL A 78 5.10 11.10 -4.41
N LEU A 79 4.89 9.79 -4.29
CA LEU A 79 3.69 9.23 -3.67
C LEU A 79 4.05 8.69 -2.29
N ILE A 80 3.32 9.06 -1.26
CA ILE A 80 3.44 8.43 0.05
C ILE A 80 2.23 7.53 0.27
N SER A 81 2.47 6.22 0.42
CA SER A 81 1.44 5.27 0.75
C SER A 81 1.44 4.93 2.23
N GLY A 82 0.24 4.90 2.81
CA GLY A 82 0.01 4.58 4.21
C GLY A 82 -1.45 4.23 4.42
N GLY A 83 -1.82 3.82 5.62
CA GLY A 83 -3.20 3.42 5.89
C GLY A 83 -3.60 2.14 5.15
N HIS A 84 -2.64 1.24 4.87
CA HIS A 84 -2.94 -0.06 4.28
C HIS A 84 -3.95 -0.82 5.14
N THR A 85 -5.15 -1.05 4.62
CA THR A 85 -6.26 -1.65 5.36
C THR A 85 -7.01 -2.68 4.54
N VAL A 86 -7.81 -3.51 5.21
CA VAL A 86 -8.86 -4.30 4.57
C VAL A 86 -10.14 -3.49 4.52
N VAL A 87 -10.93 -3.69 3.46
CA VAL A 87 -12.28 -3.11 3.36
C VAL A 87 -13.12 -3.60 4.53
N ASN A 88 -13.62 -2.68 5.35
CA ASN A 88 -14.56 -3.01 6.41
C ASN A 88 -16.00 -2.95 5.91
N LEU A 89 -16.67 -4.10 5.77
CA LEU A 89 -18.07 -4.13 5.33
C LEU A 89 -19.07 -3.93 6.49
N ASP A 90 -18.63 -4.12 7.74
CA ASP A 90 -19.49 -3.89 8.91
C ASP A 90 -19.57 -2.40 9.29
N ASP A 91 -18.53 -1.64 8.97
CA ASP A 91 -18.44 -0.19 9.11
C ASP A 91 -17.36 0.35 8.16
N ARG A 92 -17.76 0.77 6.96
CA ARG A 92 -16.82 1.21 5.92
C ARG A 92 -16.13 2.54 6.22
N PHE A 93 -16.53 3.24 7.28
CA PHE A 93 -15.91 4.49 7.72
C PHE A 93 -14.91 4.27 8.86
N SER A 94 -14.77 3.04 9.33
CA SER A 94 -13.91 2.66 10.44
C SER A 94 -12.69 1.86 9.97
N VAL A 95 -11.55 2.15 10.60
CA VAL A 95 -10.28 1.45 10.42
C VAL A 95 -9.67 1.15 11.78
N SER A 96 -8.65 0.30 11.82
CA SER A 96 -7.94 0.01 13.07
C SER A 96 -7.02 1.18 13.47
N SER A 97 -6.68 1.26 14.76
CA SER A 97 -5.80 2.33 15.27
C SER A 97 -4.42 2.37 14.61
N GLU A 98 -3.94 1.22 14.15
CA GLU A 98 -2.67 1.04 13.45
C GLU A 98 -2.70 1.69 12.07
N VAL A 99 -3.81 1.48 11.36
CA VAL A 99 -4.08 2.10 10.06
C VAL A 99 -4.17 3.62 10.25
N GLU A 100 -4.94 4.08 11.24
CA GLU A 100 -5.07 5.50 11.59
C GLU A 100 -3.70 6.15 11.86
N LYS A 101 -2.88 5.55 12.74
CA LYS A 101 -1.54 6.05 13.07
C LYS A 101 -0.61 6.11 11.86
N SER A 102 -0.64 5.10 11.00
CA SER A 102 0.20 5.10 9.79
C SER A 102 -0.23 6.17 8.79
N ALA A 103 -1.54 6.39 8.63
CA ALA A 103 -2.05 7.45 7.77
C ALA A 103 -1.70 8.83 8.35
N GLN A 104 -1.86 9.02 9.66
CA GLN A 104 -1.47 10.24 10.34
C GLN A 104 0.02 10.54 10.16
N PHE A 105 0.90 9.55 10.36
CA PHE A 105 2.34 9.71 10.12
C PHE A 105 2.64 10.16 8.68
N CYS A 106 1.92 9.63 7.68
CA CYS A 106 2.08 10.05 6.28
C CYS A 106 1.61 11.49 6.05
N ILE A 107 0.48 11.88 6.64
CA ILE A 107 -0.08 13.24 6.53
C ILE A 107 0.85 14.27 7.19
N ASP A 108 1.40 13.92 8.37
CA ASP A 108 2.39 14.75 9.06
C ASP A 108 3.67 14.88 8.22
N TYR A 109 4.13 13.79 7.60
CA TYR A 109 5.25 13.83 6.66
C TYR A 109 4.97 14.75 5.46
N ILE A 110 3.78 14.71 4.86
CA ILE A 110 3.42 15.58 3.72
C ILE A 110 3.53 17.05 4.13
N ALA A 111 2.94 17.43 5.27
CA ALA A 111 3.00 18.79 5.77
C ALA A 111 4.46 19.26 6.01
N GLU A 112 5.27 18.40 6.62
CA GLU A 112 6.68 18.70 6.88
C GLU A 112 7.54 18.72 5.62
N SER A 113 7.26 17.86 4.64
CA SER A 113 7.94 17.83 3.34
C SER A 113 7.73 19.12 2.56
N ILE A 114 6.52 19.68 2.61
CA ILE A 114 6.23 20.98 1.97
C ILE A 114 7.07 22.08 2.63
N ARG A 115 7.12 22.09 3.96
CA ARG A 115 7.84 23.10 4.74
C ARG A 115 9.36 23.01 4.59
N GLN A 116 9.92 21.81 4.57
CA GLN A 116 11.36 21.58 4.65
C GLN A 116 12.01 21.30 3.29
N LEU A 117 11.29 20.64 2.37
CA LEU A 117 11.81 20.20 1.08
C LEU A 117 11.18 20.93 -0.12
N ASN A 118 10.11 21.72 0.10
CA ASN A 118 9.31 22.31 -0.98
C ASN A 118 8.76 21.26 -1.97
N VAL A 119 8.44 20.07 -1.45
CA VAL A 119 7.84 18.96 -2.19
C VAL A 119 6.52 18.59 -1.52
N GLN A 120 5.46 18.45 -2.30
CA GLN A 120 4.14 17.98 -1.86
C GLN A 120 3.90 16.55 -2.37
N PRO A 121 4.15 15.51 -1.56
CA PRO A 121 3.75 14.16 -1.91
C PRO A 121 2.23 14.05 -2.00
N ASP A 122 1.75 13.21 -2.92
CA ASP A 122 0.36 12.78 -2.96
C ASP A 122 0.15 11.58 -2.01
N PHE A 123 -1.03 11.49 -1.39
CA PHE A 123 -1.36 10.44 -0.42
C PHE A 123 -2.04 9.26 -1.11
N LEU A 124 -1.54 8.04 -0.89
CA LEU A 124 -2.15 6.79 -1.38
C LEU A 124 -2.59 5.90 -0.22
N MET A 125 -3.85 5.48 -0.25
CA MET A 125 -4.37 4.44 0.62
C MET A 125 -4.48 3.11 -0.12
N GLU A 126 -3.71 2.12 0.30
CA GLU A 126 -3.72 0.78 -0.27
C GLU A 126 -4.85 -0.05 0.36
N ILE A 127 -5.74 -0.61 -0.45
CA ILE A 127 -6.93 -1.33 0.02
C ILE A 127 -6.82 -2.80 -0.34
N ASN A 128 -6.70 -3.63 0.69
CA ASN A 128 -6.80 -5.07 0.59
C ASN A 128 -8.28 -5.49 0.50
N ASP A 129 -8.73 -5.79 -0.71
CA ASP A 129 -10.09 -6.27 -1.00
C ASP A 129 -10.15 -7.78 -1.28
N PHE A 130 -9.16 -8.55 -0.78
CA PHE A 130 -9.10 -10.00 -0.91
C PHE A 130 -9.93 -10.76 0.12
N TYR A 131 -9.99 -10.26 1.36
CA TYR A 131 -10.50 -11.02 2.51
C TYR A 131 -11.88 -10.54 2.94
N MET A 132 -12.89 -11.26 2.46
CA MET A 132 -14.29 -11.13 2.88
C MET A 132 -14.77 -12.45 3.50
N GLU A 133 -14.36 -12.70 4.74
CA GLU A 133 -14.77 -13.88 5.51
C GLU A 133 -15.91 -13.54 6.48
N LYS A 134 -16.83 -14.47 6.67
CA LYS A 134 -17.82 -14.41 7.76
C LYS A 134 -17.14 -14.71 9.09
N SER A 135 -17.79 -14.32 10.18
CA SER A 135 -17.33 -14.57 11.55
C SER A 135 -17.06 -16.06 11.88
N ASN A 136 -17.69 -16.98 11.14
CA ASN A 136 -17.55 -18.43 11.26
C ASN A 136 -16.49 -19.04 10.31
N GLY A 137 -15.70 -18.22 9.61
CA GLY A 137 -14.64 -18.66 8.70
C GLY A 137 -15.12 -19.15 7.32
N SER A 138 -16.43 -19.08 7.04
CA SER A 138 -16.96 -19.38 5.70
C SER A 138 -16.83 -18.18 4.75
N GLU A 139 -16.77 -18.46 3.45
CA GLU A 139 -16.83 -17.42 2.42
C GLU A 139 -18.18 -16.70 2.44
N ILE A 140 -18.16 -15.40 2.16
CA ILE A 140 -19.39 -14.61 2.01
C ILE A 140 -20.00 -14.90 0.64
N ASP A 141 -21.19 -15.49 0.60
CA ASP A 141 -21.98 -15.57 -0.64
C ASP A 141 -22.28 -14.14 -1.14
N GLY A 142 -22.08 -13.90 -2.44
CA GLY A 142 -22.17 -12.55 -3.01
C GLY A 142 -20.97 -11.61 -2.72
N ALA A 143 -19.85 -12.10 -2.17
CA ALA A 143 -18.66 -11.29 -1.84
C ALA A 143 -18.24 -10.27 -2.91
N ASN A 144 -18.31 -10.63 -4.20
CA ASN A 144 -17.95 -9.73 -5.29
C ASN A 144 -18.85 -8.49 -5.42
N GLU A 145 -20.12 -8.57 -5.02
CA GLU A 145 -21.05 -7.45 -5.03
C GLU A 145 -20.74 -6.48 -3.89
N PHE A 146 -20.63 -6.97 -2.66
CA PHE A 146 -20.26 -6.16 -1.49
C PHE A 146 -18.93 -5.44 -1.69
N ARG A 147 -17.95 -6.12 -2.29
CA ARG A 147 -16.67 -5.52 -2.69
C ARG A 147 -16.84 -4.33 -3.61
N LYS A 148 -17.68 -4.46 -4.64
CA LYS A 148 -17.91 -3.36 -5.61
C LYS A 148 -18.57 -2.17 -4.91
N ILE A 149 -19.56 -2.42 -4.05
CA ILE A 149 -20.23 -1.37 -3.26
C ILE A 149 -19.22 -0.64 -2.37
N ALA A 150 -18.29 -1.37 -1.76
CA ALA A 150 -17.33 -0.79 -0.84
C ALA A 150 -16.14 -0.08 -1.51
N THR A 151 -15.84 -0.40 -2.78
CA THR A 151 -14.64 0.11 -3.48
C THR A 151 -14.93 1.01 -4.66
N SER A 152 -16.19 1.22 -5.08
CA SER A 152 -16.50 1.99 -6.30
C SER A 152 -17.65 2.99 -6.12
N PRO A 153 -17.36 4.25 -5.72
CA PRO A 153 -16.05 4.76 -5.33
C PRO A 153 -15.67 4.32 -3.92
N TYR A 154 -14.37 4.14 -3.67
CA TYR A 154 -13.88 3.97 -2.31
C TYR A 154 -14.02 5.28 -1.54
N ILE A 155 -14.45 5.18 -0.28
CA ILE A 155 -14.66 6.31 0.61
C ILE A 155 -13.55 6.32 1.64
N ILE A 156 -12.86 7.45 1.76
CA ILE A 156 -11.86 7.63 2.80
C ILE A 156 -12.51 7.52 4.19
N PRO A 157 -11.95 6.74 5.13
CA PRO A 157 -12.45 6.64 6.50
C PRO A 157 -12.53 8.00 7.19
N GLU A 158 -13.57 8.20 8.00
CA GLU A 158 -13.95 9.49 8.58
C GLU A 158 -12.80 10.15 9.33
N LYS A 159 -12.12 9.41 10.21
CA LYS A 159 -10.98 9.96 10.96
C LYS A 159 -9.80 10.37 10.08
N ILE A 160 -9.49 9.59 9.04
CA ILE A 160 -8.39 9.92 8.12
C ILE A 160 -8.75 11.17 7.31
N ASN A 161 -10.01 11.27 6.87
CA ASN A 161 -10.55 12.46 6.22
C ASN A 161 -10.41 13.70 7.09
N ASP A 162 -10.78 13.61 8.37
CA ASP A 162 -10.67 14.71 9.32
C ASP A 162 -9.21 15.13 9.54
N TYR A 163 -8.27 14.18 9.62
CA TYR A 163 -6.84 14.49 9.72
C TYR A 163 -6.34 15.26 8.50
N ILE A 164 -6.75 14.87 7.29
CA ILE A 164 -6.35 15.56 6.06
C ILE A 164 -6.95 16.96 6.02
N LEU A 165 -8.24 17.11 6.31
CA LEU A 165 -8.90 18.43 6.34
C LEU A 165 -8.24 19.37 7.37
N ALA A 166 -7.94 18.86 8.56
CA ALA A 166 -7.25 19.63 9.59
C ALA A 166 -5.83 20.03 9.17
N SER A 167 -5.10 19.12 8.51
CA SER A 167 -3.75 19.40 7.98
C SER A 167 -3.79 20.44 6.85
N ASN A 168 -4.68 20.26 5.87
CA ASN A 168 -4.93 21.22 4.79
C ASN A 168 -5.20 22.61 5.33
N GLN A 169 -6.09 22.73 6.33
CA GLN A 169 -6.42 24.01 6.96
C GLN A 169 -5.25 24.60 7.75
N ARG A 170 -4.55 23.80 8.55
CA ARG A 170 -3.45 24.25 9.42
C ARG A 170 -2.26 24.75 8.62
N HIS A 171 -1.93 24.05 7.53
CA HIS A 171 -0.73 24.31 6.75
C HIS A 171 -1.00 25.08 5.45
N GLY A 172 -2.26 25.31 5.09
CA GLY A 172 -2.64 25.99 3.85
C GLY A 172 -2.28 25.18 2.60
N ILE A 173 -2.47 23.87 2.67
CA ILE A 173 -2.10 22.90 1.63
C ILE A 173 -3.34 22.18 1.09
N ASP A 174 -3.20 21.48 -0.04
CA ASP A 174 -4.27 20.68 -0.64
C ASP A 174 -3.74 19.28 -0.99
N ILE A 175 -3.85 18.34 -0.05
CA ILE A 175 -3.35 16.97 -0.23
C ILE A 175 -4.26 16.22 -1.23
N ASN A 176 -3.72 15.82 -2.38
CA ASN A 176 -4.42 14.89 -3.27
C ASN A 176 -4.39 13.48 -2.68
N THR A 177 -5.53 12.82 -2.74
CA THR A 177 -5.76 11.52 -2.13
C THR A 177 -6.16 10.50 -3.18
N PHE A 178 -5.49 9.36 -3.15
CA PHE A 178 -5.73 8.24 -4.06
C PHE A 178 -5.99 6.96 -3.27
N TYR A 179 -6.65 6.00 -3.91
CA TYR A 179 -6.71 4.63 -3.43
C TYR A 179 -6.35 3.64 -4.53
N VAL A 180 -5.99 2.42 -4.14
CA VAL A 180 -5.76 1.29 -5.04
C VAL A 180 -6.37 0.01 -4.48
N SER A 181 -7.03 -0.77 -5.32
CA SER A 181 -7.46 -2.15 -5.00
C SER A 181 -6.31 -3.12 -5.23
N GLU A 182 -5.76 -3.67 -4.16
CA GLU A 182 -4.66 -4.63 -4.25
C GLU A 182 -5.08 -5.91 -4.98
N LYS A 183 -6.35 -6.34 -4.87
CA LYS A 183 -6.84 -7.52 -5.60
C LYS A 183 -6.80 -7.32 -7.10
N ASN A 184 -7.35 -6.20 -7.58
CA ASN A 184 -7.35 -5.91 -9.00
C ASN A 184 -5.92 -5.82 -9.55
N MET A 185 -4.99 -5.29 -8.75
CA MET A 185 -3.57 -5.20 -9.08
C MET A 185 -2.88 -6.56 -9.10
N ALA A 186 -3.04 -7.37 -8.06
CA ALA A 186 -2.42 -8.67 -7.97
C ALA A 186 -2.96 -9.66 -9.02
N ASP A 187 -4.26 -9.63 -9.32
CA ASP A 187 -4.85 -10.43 -10.38
C ASP A 187 -4.28 -10.05 -11.75
N ARG A 188 -4.03 -8.74 -11.98
CA ARG A 188 -3.37 -8.28 -13.20
C ARG A 188 -1.93 -8.76 -13.27
N PHE A 189 -1.19 -8.65 -12.17
CA PHE A 189 0.19 -9.11 -12.13
C PHE A 189 0.31 -10.63 -12.32
N LYS A 190 -0.58 -11.41 -11.70
CA LYS A 190 -0.72 -12.85 -11.94
C LYS A 190 -0.92 -13.16 -13.42
N ARG A 191 -1.77 -12.39 -14.14
CA ARG A 191 -1.92 -12.55 -15.60
C ARG A 191 -0.63 -12.25 -16.35
N HIS A 192 0.09 -11.19 -15.97
CA HIS A 192 1.38 -10.88 -16.60
C HIS A 192 2.42 -11.98 -16.37
N ILE A 193 2.54 -12.48 -15.13
CA ILE A 193 3.41 -13.61 -14.79
C ILE A 193 3.05 -14.81 -15.68
N LYS A 194 1.76 -15.15 -15.80
CA LYS A 194 1.32 -16.28 -16.63
C LYS A 194 1.75 -16.19 -18.10
N ASN A 195 1.88 -14.98 -18.64
CA ASN A 195 2.28 -14.77 -20.03
C ASN A 195 3.80 -14.79 -20.26
N ARG A 196 4.59 -14.62 -19.19
CA ARG A 196 6.06 -14.58 -19.25
C ARG A 196 6.73 -15.76 -18.55
N MET A 197 6.02 -16.56 -17.74
CA MET A 197 6.64 -17.53 -16.84
C MET A 197 7.48 -18.59 -17.54
N ASP A 198 7.08 -19.03 -18.73
CA ASP A 198 7.82 -20.05 -19.49
C ASP A 198 8.93 -19.44 -20.38
N LYS A 199 9.10 -18.11 -20.35
CA LYS A 199 10.10 -17.36 -21.15
C LYS A 199 11.23 -16.78 -20.31
N GLU A 200 11.04 -16.67 -19.01
CA GLU A 200 11.94 -15.95 -18.11
C GLU A 200 12.57 -16.88 -17.09
N ALA A 201 13.90 -16.92 -17.02
CA ALA A 201 14.64 -17.88 -16.19
C ALA A 201 14.45 -17.67 -14.68
N TYR A 202 14.01 -16.49 -14.25
CA TYR A 202 13.76 -16.17 -12.86
C TYR A 202 12.46 -16.79 -12.31
N PHE A 203 11.61 -17.39 -13.16
CA PHE A 203 10.44 -18.12 -12.73
C PHE A 203 10.67 -19.64 -12.71
N GLN A 204 10.10 -20.29 -11.70
CA GLN A 204 10.16 -21.75 -11.56
C GLN A 204 8.82 -22.30 -11.08
N ARG A 205 8.32 -23.35 -11.74
CA ARG A 205 7.15 -24.10 -11.28
C ARG A 205 7.60 -25.15 -10.27
N GLN A 206 6.97 -25.18 -9.10
CA GLN A 206 7.25 -26.17 -8.07
C GLN A 206 5.97 -26.47 -7.30
N ASP A 207 5.57 -27.74 -7.22
CA ASP A 207 4.43 -28.22 -6.42
C ASP A 207 3.12 -27.44 -6.69
N GLY A 208 2.84 -27.13 -7.96
CA GLY A 208 1.66 -26.34 -8.37
C GLY A 208 1.77 -24.83 -8.09
N ASN A 209 2.87 -24.36 -7.49
CA ASN A 209 3.17 -22.96 -7.24
C ASN A 209 4.14 -22.40 -8.29
N VAL A 210 4.19 -21.08 -8.38
CA VAL A 210 5.22 -20.35 -9.15
C VAL A 210 6.09 -19.61 -8.16
N LYS A 211 7.38 -19.94 -8.17
CA LYS A 211 8.44 -19.26 -7.42
C LYS A 211 9.17 -18.28 -8.32
N MET A 212 9.66 -17.21 -7.71
CA MET A 212 10.56 -16.26 -8.34
C MET A 212 11.90 -16.26 -7.60
N THR A 213 13.00 -16.29 -8.35
CA THR A 213 14.37 -16.23 -7.82
C THR A 213 15.00 -14.91 -8.25
N VAL A 214 15.42 -14.09 -7.28
CA VAL A 214 16.08 -12.79 -7.49
C VAL A 214 17.32 -12.73 -6.61
N GLY A 215 18.51 -12.82 -7.21
CA GLY A 215 19.76 -12.96 -6.46
C GLY A 215 19.73 -14.21 -5.57
N GLU A 216 20.02 -14.04 -4.29
CA GLU A 216 19.97 -15.10 -3.26
C GLU A 216 18.55 -15.38 -2.72
N HIS A 217 17.55 -14.57 -3.10
CA HIS A 217 16.19 -14.71 -2.58
C HIS A 217 15.33 -15.57 -3.50
N ARG A 218 14.62 -16.53 -2.89
CA ARG A 218 13.65 -17.38 -3.58
C ARG A 218 12.33 -17.37 -2.82
N PHE A 219 11.24 -16.96 -3.47
CA PHE A 219 9.95 -16.77 -2.82
C PHE A 219 8.79 -17.12 -3.75
N ASP A 220 7.63 -17.45 -3.17
CA ASP A 220 6.41 -17.73 -3.93
C ASP A 220 5.79 -16.43 -4.45
N ILE A 221 5.51 -16.40 -5.76
CA ILE A 221 4.80 -15.29 -6.40
C ILE A 221 3.35 -15.66 -6.76
N ILE A 222 3.10 -16.96 -6.99
CA ILE A 222 1.76 -17.54 -7.09
C ILE A 222 1.75 -18.80 -6.24
N LYS A 223 0.83 -18.88 -5.27
CA LYS A 223 0.64 -20.06 -4.41
C LYS A 223 -0.80 -20.56 -4.56
N GLU A 224 -0.99 -21.84 -4.82
CA GLU A 224 -2.32 -22.46 -5.00
C GLU A 224 -3.18 -21.71 -6.04
N ASN A 225 -2.56 -21.30 -7.14
CA ASN A 225 -3.18 -20.46 -8.18
C ASN A 225 -3.75 -19.13 -7.66
N LYS A 226 -3.32 -18.61 -6.52
CA LYS A 226 -3.62 -17.26 -6.02
C LYS A 226 -2.34 -16.41 -6.00
N PRO A 227 -2.39 -15.10 -6.30
CA PRO A 227 -1.23 -14.24 -6.15
C PRO A 227 -0.85 -14.14 -4.66
N THR A 228 0.45 -14.07 -4.36
CA THR A 228 0.94 -13.85 -2.98
C THR A 228 0.97 -12.36 -2.63
N CYS A 229 1.19 -12.00 -1.35
CA CYS A 229 1.36 -10.61 -0.96
C CYS A 229 2.56 -9.94 -1.64
N ALA A 230 3.64 -10.69 -1.93
CA ALA A 230 4.76 -10.17 -2.73
C ALA A 230 4.30 -9.79 -4.16
N ALA A 231 3.42 -10.60 -4.76
CA ALA A 231 2.83 -10.29 -6.06
C ALA A 231 1.92 -9.05 -6.01
N GLY A 232 1.14 -8.89 -4.93
CA GLY A 232 0.35 -7.68 -4.68
C GLY A 232 1.23 -6.42 -4.60
N ASN A 233 2.23 -6.44 -3.72
CA ASN A 233 3.18 -5.34 -3.57
C ASN A 233 3.91 -5.00 -4.88
N ALA A 234 4.38 -6.01 -5.63
CA ALA A 234 5.02 -5.79 -6.93
C ALA A 234 4.09 -5.07 -7.93
N ALA A 235 2.81 -5.44 -7.93
CA ALA A 235 1.81 -4.80 -8.74
C ALA A 235 1.57 -3.34 -8.31
N THR A 236 1.48 -3.08 -7.00
CA THR A 236 1.34 -1.74 -6.42
C THR A 236 2.50 -0.85 -6.81
N PHE A 237 3.76 -1.26 -6.58
CA PHE A 237 4.94 -0.50 -6.99
C PHE A 237 4.91 -0.13 -8.48
N ARG A 238 4.48 -1.06 -9.33
CA ARG A 238 4.32 -0.80 -10.76
C ARG A 238 3.20 0.20 -11.07
N ALA A 239 2.08 0.19 -10.36
CA ALA A 239 1.02 1.19 -10.53
C ALA A 239 1.43 2.59 -10.08
N ILE A 240 2.26 2.66 -9.04
CA ILE A 240 2.87 3.91 -8.58
C ILE A 240 3.80 4.45 -9.66
N ARG A 241 4.70 3.60 -10.17
CA ARG A 241 5.69 4.01 -11.17
C ARG A 241 5.10 4.32 -12.54
N TYR A 242 4.08 3.58 -12.96
CA TYR A 242 3.57 3.63 -14.33
C TYR A 242 2.06 3.79 -14.41
N ARG A 243 1.62 4.65 -15.35
CA ARG A 243 0.23 4.74 -15.80
C ARG A 243 0.07 3.98 -17.11
N ILE A 244 -0.82 3.00 -17.12
CA ILE A 244 -1.05 2.15 -18.30
C ILE A 244 -2.39 2.46 -18.93
N SER A 245 -2.33 2.75 -20.22
CA SER A 245 -3.45 2.87 -21.15
C SER A 245 -3.42 1.71 -22.15
N SER A 246 -4.48 1.54 -22.94
CA SER A 246 -4.62 0.42 -23.87
C SER A 246 -3.43 0.22 -24.82
N ASN A 247 -2.73 1.30 -25.19
CA ASN A 247 -1.67 1.27 -26.19
C ASN A 247 -0.32 1.86 -25.72
N LYS A 248 -0.26 2.42 -24.49
CA LYS A 248 0.92 3.15 -24.01
C LYS A 248 1.09 2.98 -22.50
N VAL A 249 2.35 2.85 -22.09
CA VAL A 249 2.81 2.96 -20.71
C VAL A 249 3.48 4.33 -20.56
N PHE A 250 3.08 5.07 -19.54
CA PHE A 250 3.65 6.37 -19.20
C PHE A 250 4.22 6.34 -17.80
N ASP A 251 5.25 7.12 -17.58
CA ASP A 251 5.76 7.41 -16.25
C ASP A 251 4.69 8.11 -15.42
N ASN A 252 4.53 7.66 -14.18
CA ASN A 252 3.62 8.26 -13.21
C ASN A 252 4.43 8.92 -12.09
N TYR A 253 4.56 8.31 -10.91
CA TYR A 253 5.45 8.83 -9.86
C TYR A 253 6.89 8.35 -10.10
N THR A 254 7.85 9.14 -9.63
CA THR A 254 9.29 8.86 -9.77
C THR A 254 9.94 8.55 -8.43
N SER A 255 9.20 8.67 -7.33
CA SER A 255 9.66 8.31 -5.99
C SER A 255 8.49 7.88 -5.13
N HIS A 256 8.78 7.08 -4.10
CA HIS A 256 7.77 6.51 -3.23
C HIS A 256 8.24 6.45 -1.78
N ILE A 257 7.29 6.65 -0.86
CA ILE A 257 7.46 6.32 0.55
C ILE A 257 6.33 5.36 0.89
N GLY A 258 6.65 4.13 1.28
CA GLY A 258 5.64 3.15 1.66
C GLY A 258 5.67 2.92 3.16
N VAL A 259 4.57 3.19 3.85
CA VAL A 259 4.42 3.01 5.29
C VAL A 259 3.50 1.81 5.54
N PHE A 260 4.07 0.74 6.09
CA PHE A 260 3.43 -0.57 6.17
C PHE A 260 3.12 -0.97 7.62
N PRO A 261 1.90 -0.68 8.14
CA PRO A 261 1.54 -0.98 9.53
C PRO A 261 1.15 -2.45 9.78
N LEU A 262 0.71 -3.16 8.73
CA LEU A 262 0.12 -4.50 8.83
C LEU A 262 0.75 -5.51 7.85
N CYS A 263 1.71 -5.05 7.05
CA CYS A 263 2.31 -5.82 5.97
C CYS A 263 3.60 -6.49 6.44
N SER A 264 3.78 -7.76 6.09
CA SER A 264 5.04 -8.46 6.36
C SER A 264 6.18 -7.81 5.56
N ARG A 265 7.24 -7.41 6.27
CA ARG A 265 8.49 -6.88 5.72
C ARG A 265 8.99 -7.74 4.58
N VAL A 266 9.08 -9.06 4.79
CA VAL A 266 9.58 -9.99 3.76
C VAL A 266 8.76 -9.90 2.48
N ASN A 267 7.42 -9.82 2.60
CA ASN A 267 6.54 -9.71 1.44
C ASN A 267 6.70 -8.38 0.70
N VAL A 268 6.82 -7.27 1.41
CA VAL A 268 7.02 -5.95 0.80
C VAL A 268 8.37 -5.88 0.08
N LEU A 269 9.45 -6.29 0.75
CA LEU A 269 10.79 -6.27 0.14
C LEU A 269 10.87 -7.21 -1.07
N ASN A 270 10.27 -8.40 -0.98
CA ASN A 270 10.19 -9.32 -2.12
C ASN A 270 9.28 -8.79 -3.24
N GLY A 271 8.23 -8.03 -2.91
CA GLY A 271 7.41 -7.34 -3.89
C GLY A 271 8.20 -6.30 -4.68
N TYR A 272 9.05 -5.52 -4.01
CA TYR A 272 9.95 -4.59 -4.70
C TYR A 272 10.92 -5.34 -5.60
N ARG A 273 11.58 -6.39 -5.10
CA ARG A 273 12.48 -7.25 -5.90
C ARG A 273 11.79 -7.82 -7.14
N ALA A 274 10.56 -8.30 -6.96
CA ALA A 274 9.75 -8.85 -8.04
C ALA A 274 9.40 -7.77 -9.07
N ALA A 275 9.00 -6.57 -8.65
CA ALA A 275 8.73 -5.45 -9.57
C ALA A 275 9.98 -5.05 -10.35
N ALA A 276 11.10 -4.83 -9.66
CA ALA A 276 12.37 -4.41 -10.25
C ALA A 276 12.92 -5.43 -11.27
N THR A 277 12.71 -6.73 -11.01
CA THR A 277 13.17 -7.80 -11.91
C THR A 277 12.17 -8.05 -13.05
N PHE A 278 10.87 -8.00 -12.77
CA PHE A 278 9.85 -8.38 -13.75
C PHE A 278 9.53 -7.28 -14.76
N TYR A 279 9.61 -6.02 -14.36
CA TYR A 279 9.29 -4.88 -15.21
C TYR A 279 10.58 -4.23 -15.69
N ASP A 280 10.88 -4.43 -16.98
CA ASP A 280 12.07 -3.87 -17.63
C ASP A 280 12.15 -2.35 -17.36
N ASN A 281 13.34 -1.86 -16.99
CA ASN A 281 13.61 -0.46 -16.63
C ASN A 281 12.81 0.10 -15.44
N PHE A 282 12.29 -0.76 -14.55
CA PHE A 282 11.65 -0.30 -13.32
C PHE A 282 12.64 0.45 -12.43
N SER A 283 12.43 1.77 -12.32
CA SER A 283 13.17 2.64 -11.41
C SER A 283 12.18 3.45 -10.59
N LEU A 284 12.01 3.07 -9.32
CA LEU A 284 11.21 3.78 -8.34
C LEU A 284 11.99 3.79 -7.02
N PRO A 285 12.84 4.80 -6.79
CA PRO A 285 13.42 5.06 -5.47
C PRO A 285 12.34 5.06 -4.39
N SER A 286 12.45 4.13 -3.45
CA SER A 286 11.45 3.89 -2.40
C SER A 286 12.07 3.89 -1.01
N LEU A 287 11.50 4.65 -0.08
CA LEU A 287 11.72 4.47 1.36
C LEU A 287 10.59 3.59 1.91
N LEU A 288 10.92 2.38 2.34
CA LEU A 288 9.97 1.40 2.85
C LEU A 288 10.06 1.38 4.38
N VAL A 289 9.02 1.93 5.01
CA VAL A 289 8.93 2.20 6.44
C VAL A 289 8.05 1.16 7.11
N PHE A 290 8.57 0.56 8.18
CA PHE A 290 7.87 -0.43 8.97
C PHE A 290 7.86 -0.03 10.43
N PHE A 291 6.71 -0.26 11.07
CA PHE A 291 6.53 -0.08 12.49
C PHE A 291 6.18 -1.41 13.17
N GLY A 292 6.97 -1.82 14.18
CA GLY A 292 6.64 -2.91 15.12
C GLY A 292 6.90 -4.36 14.67
N ARG A 293 7.09 -5.29 15.64
CA ARG A 293 7.42 -6.73 15.41
C ARG A 293 6.41 -7.53 14.60
N SER A 294 5.13 -7.17 14.60
CA SER A 294 4.10 -7.87 13.82
C SER A 294 4.32 -7.80 12.31
N CYS A 295 5.10 -6.83 11.84
CA CYS A 295 5.54 -6.72 10.44
C CYS A 295 6.80 -7.57 10.16
N PHE A 296 7.49 -8.08 11.18
CA PHE A 296 8.83 -8.68 11.08
C PHE A 296 8.87 -10.20 11.33
N GLU A 297 7.85 -10.78 11.97
CA GLU A 297 7.68 -12.22 12.23
C GLU A 297 6.72 -12.91 11.24
#